data_AF-A0A2S6UGG8-F1
#
_entry.id   AF-A0A2S6UGG8-F1
#
_cell.length_a   1.000
_cell.length_b   1.000
_cell.length_c   1.000
_cell.angle_alpha   90.00
_cell.angle_beta   90.00
_cell.angle_gamma   90.00
#
_symmetry.space_group_name_H-M   'P 1'
#
loop_
_entity.id
_entity.type
_entity.pdbx_description
1 polymer ?
#
loop_
_entity_poly.entity_id
_entity_poly.type
_entity_poly.pdbx_seq_one_letter_code
_entity_poly.pdbx_strand_id
1 'polypeptide(L)'
;MTNISELEVCVFDAYGTLFDVNSAAESCKEDIGSNWEEFAMLWRDKQLQYSWLRTLMGEYIAFWQVTQDALDYALKTFNIDDK
;
A
#
# COMPACT_ATOMS: atom_id res chain seq x y z
N MET A 1 -14.12 29.58 12.76
CA MET A 1 -13.23 28.44 13.02
C MET A 1 -13.97 27.52 13.96
N THR A 2 -14.24 26.27 13.55
CA THR A 2 -14.90 25.27 14.40
C THR A 2 -13.94 24.87 15.52
N ASN A 3 -14.41 24.91 16.77
CA ASN A 3 -13.60 24.52 17.91
C ASN A 3 -13.53 22.98 17.96
N ILE A 4 -12.32 22.41 17.83
CA ILE A 4 -12.12 20.95 17.82
C ILE A 4 -12.59 20.32 19.14
N SER A 5 -12.68 21.09 20.23
CA SER A 5 -13.18 20.60 21.53
C SER A 5 -14.66 20.19 21.54
N GLU A 6 -15.43 20.53 20.52
CA GLU A 6 -16.85 20.16 20.39
C GLU A 6 -17.09 18.96 19.45
N LEU A 7 -16.03 18.34 18.91
CA LEU A 7 -16.14 17.14 18.08
C LEU A 7 -16.27 15.90 18.95
N GLU A 8 -17.37 15.17 18.78
CA GLU A 8 -17.61 13.90 19.51
C GLU A 8 -16.86 12.72 18.91
N VAL A 9 -16.58 12.74 17.60
CA VAL A 9 -15.92 11.65 16.88
C VAL A 9 -14.97 12.20 15.82
N CYS A 10 -13.76 11.63 15.77
CA CYS A 10 -12.79 11.84 14.70
C CYS A 10 -12.50 10.49 14.03
N VAL A 11 -12.74 10.40 12.72
CA VAL A 11 -12.45 9.20 11.92
C VAL A 11 -11.21 9.45 11.10
N PHE A 12 -10.28 8.50 11.14
CA PHE A 12 -9.01 8.56 10.42
C PHE A 12 -8.95 7.42 9.42
N ASP A 13 -8.36 7.69 8.26
CA ASP A 13 -7.89 6.62 7.40
C ASP A 13 -6.74 5.85 8.10
N ALA A 14 -6.49 4.62 7.66
CA ALA A 14 -5.48 3.76 8.24
C ALA A 14 -4.13 3.94 7.51
N TYR A 15 -4.07 3.55 6.24
CA TYR A 15 -2.81 3.35 5.52
C TYR A 15 -2.26 4.66 4.94
N GLY A 16 -1.17 5.16 5.52
CA GLY A 16 -0.58 6.46 5.19
C GLY A 16 -1.08 7.61 6.08
N THR A 17 -1.96 7.32 7.04
CA THR A 17 -2.40 8.28 8.07
C THR A 17 -2.01 7.80 9.47
N LEU A 18 -2.48 6.61 9.89
CA LEU A 18 -2.12 6.00 11.17
C LEU A 18 -0.95 5.02 11.06
N PHE A 19 -0.86 4.34 9.92
CA PHE A 19 0.18 3.34 9.65
C PHE A 19 1.09 3.82 8.52
N ASP A 20 2.40 3.68 8.74
CA ASP A 20 3.39 3.86 7.67
C ASP A 20 3.32 2.66 6.70
N VAL A 21 3.16 2.98 5.42
CA VAL A 21 2.97 2.01 4.33
C VAL A 21 4.28 1.37 3.89
N ASN A 22 5.42 1.98 4.23
CA ASN A 22 6.73 1.49 3.82
C ASN A 22 7.34 0.52 4.83
N SER A 23 6.84 0.46 6.07
CA SER A 23 7.47 -0.31 7.15
C SER A 23 7.63 -1.80 6.85
N ALA A 24 6.71 -2.39 6.07
CA ALA A 24 6.83 -3.79 5.65
C ALA A 24 8.04 -3.99 4.71
N ALA A 25 8.18 -3.16 3.67
CA ALA A 25 9.32 -3.22 2.76
C ALA A 25 10.63 -2.88 3.48
N GLU A 26 10.61 -1.91 4.40
CA GLU A 26 11.78 -1.55 5.21
C GLU A 26 12.27 -2.76 6.04
N SER A 27 11.35 -3.51 6.64
CA SER A 27 11.68 -4.70 7.42
C SER A 27 12.33 -5.82 6.58
N CYS A 28 12.06 -5.84 5.27
CA CYS A 28 12.59 -6.81 4.31
C CYS A 28 13.67 -6.22 3.39
N LYS A 29 14.25 -5.05 3.73
CA LYS A 29 15.19 -4.35 2.84
C LYS A 29 16.43 -5.15 2.46
N GLU A 30 16.85 -6.10 3.30
CA GLU A 30 17.99 -6.98 3.01
C GLU A 30 17.66 -7.98 1.89
N ASP A 31 16.43 -8.47 1.84
CA ASP A 31 15.95 -9.36 0.79
C ASP A 31 15.59 -8.61 -0.50
N ILE A 32 15.08 -7.37 -0.37
CA ILE A 32 14.69 -6.52 -1.50
C ILE A 32 15.90 -5.86 -2.17
N GLY A 33 16.91 -5.46 -1.38
CA GLY A 33 18.15 -4.84 -1.85
C GLY A 33 18.18 -3.31 -1.76
N SER A 34 19.14 -2.70 -2.44
CA SER A 34 19.42 -1.25 -2.34
C SER A 34 18.27 -0.35 -2.76
N ASN A 35 17.37 -0.84 -3.60
CA ASN A 35 16.27 -0.07 -4.18
C ASN A 35 14.93 -0.34 -3.45
N TRP A 36 15.01 -0.70 -2.16
CA TRP A 36 13.82 -1.07 -1.38
C TRP A 36 12.82 0.07 -1.21
N GLU A 37 13.28 1.32 -1.21
CA GLU A 37 12.41 2.50 -1.15
C GLU A 37 11.62 2.65 -2.45
N GLU A 38 12.28 2.57 -3.62
CA GLU A 38 11.58 2.60 -4.91
C GLU A 38 10.63 1.42 -5.09
N PHE A 39 11.01 0.26 -4.58
CA PHE A 39 10.14 -0.91 -4.52
C PHE A 39 8.88 -0.65 -3.67
N ALA A 40 9.06 -0.10 -2.46
CA ALA A 40 7.96 0.21 -1.54
C ALA A 40 6.99 1.23 -2.15
N MET A 41 7.52 2.27 -2.79
CA MET A 41 6.73 3.26 -3.50
C MET A 41 5.94 2.63 -4.65
N LEU A 42 6.58 1.81 -5.50
CA LEU A 42 5.90 1.15 -6.61
C LEU A 42 4.78 0.21 -6.13
N TRP A 43 5.06 -0.57 -5.09
CA TRP A 43 4.08 -1.48 -4.51
C TRP A 43 2.85 -0.71 -4.00
N ARG A 44 3.07 0.39 -3.26
CA ARG A 44 1.99 1.23 -2.75
C ARG A 44 1.19 1.89 -3.87
N ASP A 45 1.87 2.41 -4.90
CA ASP A 45 1.22 3.01 -6.06
C ASP A 45 0.32 2.00 -6.78
N LYS A 46 0.81 0.77 -6.98
CA LYS A 46 0.03 -0.28 -7.65
C LYS A 46 -1.13 -0.77 -6.79
N GLN A 47 -0.96 -0.87 -5.47
CA GLN A 47 -2.03 -1.23 -4.54
C GLN A 47 -3.20 -0.23 -4.63
N LEU A 48 -2.92 1.08 -4.64
CA LEU A 48 -3.94 2.11 -4.82
C LEU A 48 -4.56 2.06 -6.22
N GLN A 49 -3.74 2.03 -7.28
CA GLN A 49 -4.23 1.96 -8.66
C GLN A 49 -5.13 0.75 -8.90
N TYR A 50 -4.75 -0.43 -8.41
CA TYR A 50 -5.55 -1.65 -8.56
C TYR A 50 -6.85 -1.58 -7.79
N SER A 51 -6.86 -0.98 -6.59
CA SER A 51 -8.11 -0.75 -5.85
C SER A 51 -9.10 0.12 -6.65
N TRP A 52 -8.61 1.16 -7.31
CA TRP A 52 -9.43 2.07 -8.12
C TRP A 52 -9.90 1.41 -9.40
N LEU A 53 -9.00 0.80 -10.17
CA LEU A 53 -9.34 0.16 -11.44
C LEU A 53 -10.38 -0.94 -11.25
N ARG A 54 -10.19 -1.81 -10.25
CA ARG A 54 -11.14 -2.87 -9.94
C ARG A 54 -12.52 -2.34 -9.54
N THR A 55 -12.55 -1.28 -8.73
CA THR A 55 -13.81 -0.62 -8.37
C THR A 55 -14.50 -0.02 -9.60
N LEU A 56 -13.75 0.67 -10.47
CA LEU A 56 -14.29 1.28 -11.70
C LEU A 56 -14.77 0.25 -12.72
N MET A 57 -14.15 -0.94 -12.74
CA MET A 57 -14.57 -2.07 -13.58
C MET A 57 -15.75 -2.87 -12.98
N GLY A 58 -16.15 -2.59 -11.73
CA GLY A 58 -17.14 -3.38 -11.02
C GLY A 58 -16.65 -4.77 -10.59
N GLU A 59 -15.33 -4.98 -10.58
CA GLU A 59 -14.68 -6.25 -10.26
C GLU A 59 -14.02 -6.19 -8.87
N TYR A 60 -14.83 -5.91 -7.85
CA TYR A 60 -14.36 -5.83 -6.47
C TYR A 60 -13.67 -7.14 -6.03
N ILE A 61 -12.53 -6.98 -5.36
CA ILE A 61 -11.88 -8.04 -4.59
C ILE A 61 -11.44 -7.49 -3.24
N ALA A 62 -11.20 -8.37 -2.28
CA ALA A 62 -10.70 -7.99 -0.97
C ALA A 62 -9.35 -7.27 -1.06
N PHE A 63 -9.13 -6.27 -0.20
CA PHE A 63 -7.90 -5.47 -0.19
C PHE A 63 -6.63 -6.31 0.02
N TRP A 64 -6.74 -7.46 0.71
CA TRP A 64 -5.66 -8.43 0.83
C TRP A 64 -5.17 -8.92 -0.54
N GLN A 65 -6.09 -9.31 -1.43
CA GLN A 65 -5.73 -9.76 -2.77
C GLN A 65 -5.19 -8.60 -3.62
N VAL A 66 -5.75 -7.39 -3.53
CA VAL A 66 -5.19 -6.20 -4.18
C VAL A 66 -3.73 -5.96 -3.76
N THR A 67 -3.45 -6.17 -2.47
CA THR A 67 -2.11 -5.99 -1.88
C THR A 67 -1.13 -7.02 -2.43
N GLN A 68 -1.56 -8.29 -2.53
CA GLN A 68 -0.75 -9.37 -3.12
C GLN A 68 -0.50 -9.14 -4.61
N ASP A 69 -1.54 -8.83 -5.39
CA ASP A 69 -1.40 -8.55 -6.83
C ASP A 69 -0.41 -7.41 -7.10
N ALA A 70 -0.47 -6.36 -6.27
CA ALA A 70 0.45 -5.23 -6.36
C ALA A 70 1.88 -5.60 -5.93
N LEU A 71 2.02 -6.49 -4.94
CA LEU A 71 3.31 -6.99 -4.49
C LEU A 71 3.97 -7.81 -5.59
N ASP A 72 3.23 -8.74 -6.21
CA ASP A 72 3.71 -9.56 -7.32
C ASP A 72 4.18 -8.69 -8.48
N TYR A 73 3.45 -7.62 -8.79
CA TYR A 73 3.87 -6.65 -9.80
C TYR A 73 5.20 -5.98 -9.44
N ALA A 74 5.36 -5.54 -8.18
CA ALA A 74 6.57 -4.90 -7.71
C ALA A 74 7.76 -5.88 -7.72
N LEU A 75 7.60 -7.08 -7.16
CA LEU A 75 8.63 -8.13 -7.15
C LEU A 75 9.12 -8.43 -8.57
N LYS A 76 8.18 -8.63 -9.50
CA LYS A 76 8.51 -8.84 -10.91
C LYS A 76 9.23 -7.64 -11.56
N THR A 77 8.82 -6.41 -11.23
CA THR A 77 9.44 -5.19 -11.78
C THR A 77 10.89 -5.03 -11.32
N PHE A 78 11.18 -5.42 -10.08
CA PHE A 78 12.51 -5.36 -9.49
C PHE A 78 13.33 -6.65 -9.66
N ASN A 79 12.76 -7.65 -10.35
CA ASN A 79 13.38 -8.96 -10.58
C ASN A 79 13.80 -9.67 -9.28
N ILE A 80 12.91 -9.62 -8.28
CA ILE A 80 13.05 -10.29 -6.98
C ILE A 80 12.20 -11.56 -7.03
N ASP A 81 12.84 -12.71 -6.76
CA ASP A 81 12.16 -14.00 -6.69
C ASP A 81 11.58 -14.20 -5.28
N ASP A 82 10.30 -14.58 -5.22
CA ASP A 82 9.65 -15.00 -3.97
C ASP A 82 10.12 -16.43 -3.64
N LYS A 83 10.72 -16.62 -2.46
CA LYS A 83 11.37 -17.90 -2.06
C LYS A 83 10.41 -18.86 -1.38
#